data_AF-A0A6P4ENN6-F1
#
_entry.id   AF-A0A6P4ENN6-F1
#
_cell.length_a   1.000
_cell.length_b   1.000
_cell.length_c   1.000
_cell.angle_alpha   90.00
_cell.angle_beta   90.00
_cell.angle_gamma   90.00
#
_symmetry.space_group_name_H-M   'P 1'
#
loop_
_entity.id
_entity.type
_entity.pdbx_description
1 polymer ?
#
loop_
_entity_poly.entity_id
_entity_poly.type
_entity_poly.pdbx_seq_one_letter_code
_entity_poly.pdbx_strand_id
1 'polypeptide(L)'
;TDNEPDLIIIDFEYCAYNYRGYDLANHFIEWTFDYTNPQFPYFYHNSSNCASVQQRRDFIVNYLKKYHDDENYNPTGQELDKVDAEIQFFTMLSHLFWSLWSVINVTSAIEFGYWEYGIARILEYQKLKAAYLAK
;
A
#
# COMPACT_ATOMS: atom_id res chain seq x y z
N THR A 1 12.28 -28.42 -16.02
CA THR A 1 10.90 -28.31 -16.55
C THR A 1 10.35 -27.01 -16.01
N ASP A 2 10.65 -25.93 -16.72
CA ASP A 2 10.93 -24.64 -16.07
C ASP A 2 9.78 -23.66 -16.30
N ASN A 3 8.64 -23.90 -15.65
CA ASN A 3 7.47 -23.03 -15.68
C ASN A 3 7.01 -22.67 -14.24
N GLU A 4 7.94 -22.48 -13.31
CA GLU A 4 7.60 -21.82 -12.05
C GLU A 4 7.75 -20.31 -12.22
N PRO A 5 6.73 -19.51 -11.86
CA PRO A 5 6.80 -18.05 -11.96
C PRO A 5 7.78 -17.48 -10.92
N ASP A 6 8.58 -16.50 -11.33
CA ASP A 6 9.58 -15.83 -10.47
C ASP A 6 8.96 -15.08 -9.27
N LEU A 7 7.66 -14.77 -9.34
CA LEU A 7 6.89 -14.12 -8.28
C LEU A 7 5.52 -14.77 -8.15
N ILE A 8 5.16 -15.14 -6.92
CA ILE A 8 3.86 -15.72 -6.57
C ILE A 8 3.26 -14.90 -5.44
N ILE A 9 2.00 -14.49 -5.60
CA ILE A 9 1.23 -13.86 -4.52
C ILE A 9 0.58 -14.98 -3.71
N ILE A 10 0.74 -14.95 -2.39
CA ILE A 10 0.21 -15.92 -1.43
C ILE A 10 -0.64 -15.19 -0.37
N ASP A 11 -1.17 -15.95 0.59
CA ASP A 11 -1.84 -15.42 1.80
C ASP A 11 -3.01 -14.46 1.48
N PHE A 12 -4.10 -15.06 0.98
CA PHE A 12 -5.33 -14.38 0.56
C PHE A 12 -6.35 -14.18 1.68
N GLU A 13 -5.95 -14.21 2.97
CA GLU A 13 -6.85 -14.12 4.13
C GLU A 13 -7.67 -12.83 4.15
N TYR A 14 -7.15 -11.74 3.57
CA TYR A 14 -7.84 -10.45 3.43
C TYR A 14 -8.34 -10.18 2.00
N CYS A 15 -8.30 -11.17 1.11
CA CYS A 15 -8.75 -11.00 -0.26
C CYS A 15 -10.27 -10.84 -0.31
N ALA A 16 -10.71 -9.83 -1.05
CA ALA A 16 -12.11 -9.59 -1.36
C ALA A 16 -12.23 -8.78 -2.65
N TYR A 17 -13.43 -8.72 -3.23
CA TYR A 17 -13.74 -7.69 -4.21
C TYR A 17 -13.53 -6.30 -3.59
N ASN A 18 -12.71 -5.48 -4.23
CA ASN A 18 -12.36 -4.16 -3.73
C ASN A 18 -11.99 -3.22 -4.90
N TYR A 19 -11.82 -1.94 -4.60
CA TYR A 19 -11.29 -0.96 -5.53
C TYR A 19 -9.80 -1.21 -5.79
N ARG A 20 -9.39 -1.27 -7.06
CA ARG A 20 -7.98 -1.45 -7.44
C ARG A 20 -7.03 -0.45 -6.76
N GLY A 21 -7.49 0.78 -6.55
CA GLY A 21 -6.71 1.83 -5.91
C GLY A 21 -6.32 1.47 -4.47
N TYR A 22 -7.12 0.67 -3.77
CA TYR A 22 -6.78 0.20 -2.41
C TYR A 22 -5.58 -0.74 -2.44
N ASP A 23 -5.58 -1.72 -3.34
CA ASP A 23 -4.51 -2.72 -3.41
C ASP A 23 -3.18 -2.07 -3.83
N LEU A 24 -3.24 -1.21 -4.85
CA LEU A 24 -2.11 -0.40 -5.29
C LEU A 24 -1.60 0.54 -4.18
N ALA A 25 -2.49 1.24 -3.49
CA ALA A 25 -2.12 2.12 -2.39
C ALA A 25 -1.49 1.36 -1.23
N ASN A 26 -2.06 0.22 -0.86
CA ASN A 26 -1.52 -0.62 0.20
C ASN A 26 -0.11 -1.11 -0.15
N HIS A 27 0.09 -1.58 -1.39
CA HIS A 27 1.41 -2.00 -1.88
C HIS A 27 2.46 -0.89 -1.73
N PHE A 28 2.15 0.35 -2.13
CA PHE A 28 3.09 1.48 -1.98
C PHE A 28 3.31 1.91 -0.52
N ILE A 29 2.31 1.77 0.36
CA ILE A 29 2.49 2.02 1.79
C ILE A 29 3.49 1.03 2.38
N GLU A 30 3.44 -0.24 1.99
CA GLU A 30 4.37 -1.25 2.51
C GLU A 30 5.84 -0.98 2.16
N TRP A 31 6.14 -0.09 1.22
CA TRP A 31 7.52 0.37 0.98
C TRP A 31 8.08 1.19 2.15
N THR A 32 7.22 1.77 2.99
CA THR A 32 7.61 2.56 4.16
C THR A 32 7.67 1.74 5.44
N PHE A 33 7.21 0.48 5.43
CA PHE A 33 7.22 -0.43 6.57
C PHE A 33 8.17 -1.60 6.33
N ASP A 34 9.04 -1.86 7.29
CA ASP A 34 9.94 -3.02 7.27
C ASP A 34 9.70 -3.84 8.54
N TYR A 35 9.23 -5.07 8.37
CA TYR A 35 8.87 -5.98 9.46
C TYR A 35 10.02 -6.91 9.88
N THR A 36 11.26 -6.65 9.42
CA THR A 36 12.42 -7.49 9.75
C THR A 36 13.13 -7.08 11.05
N ASN A 37 12.65 -6.04 11.74
CA ASN A 37 13.23 -5.58 13.01
C ASN A 37 13.12 -6.68 14.09
N PRO A 38 14.23 -7.22 14.61
CA PRO A 38 14.18 -8.29 15.61
C PRO A 38 13.85 -7.78 17.02
N GLN A 39 13.78 -6.47 17.23
CA GLN A 39 13.51 -5.84 18.53
C GLN A 39 12.18 -5.10 18.50
N PHE A 40 11.53 -5.00 19.65
CA PHE A 40 10.33 -4.18 19.82
C PHE A 40 10.53 -2.77 19.20
N PRO A 41 9.58 -2.25 18.39
CA PRO A 41 8.21 -2.74 18.17
C PRO A 41 8.07 -3.80 17.08
N TYR A 42 9.17 -4.42 16.63
CA TYR A 42 9.24 -5.46 15.60
C TYR A 42 8.91 -4.98 14.17
N PHE A 43 8.97 -3.67 13.96
CA PHE A 43 8.99 -3.06 12.64
C PHE A 43 9.82 -1.77 12.65
N TYR A 44 10.20 -1.31 11.46
CA TYR A 44 10.64 0.06 11.19
C TYR A 44 9.58 0.76 10.34
N HIS A 45 9.32 2.03 10.65
CA HIS A 45 8.53 2.89 9.78
C HIS A 45 9.40 4.05 9.30
N ASN A 46 9.71 4.07 8.01
CA ASN A 46 10.44 5.14 7.38
C ASN A 46 9.64 5.76 6.22
N SER A 47 8.98 6.87 6.51
CA SER A 47 8.18 7.60 5.53
C SER A 47 8.99 8.13 4.35
N SER A 48 10.33 8.24 4.45
CA SER A 48 11.17 8.68 3.33
C SER A 48 11.31 7.64 2.22
N ASN A 49 10.97 6.38 2.49
CA ASN A 49 11.01 5.30 1.51
C ASN A 49 9.76 5.26 0.61
N CYS A 50 8.86 6.24 0.73
CA CYS A 50 7.66 6.29 -0.08
C CYS A 50 7.99 6.37 -1.57
N ALA A 51 7.19 5.69 -2.39
CA ALA A 51 7.40 5.69 -3.84
C ALA A 51 7.32 7.11 -4.41
N SER A 52 8.37 7.50 -5.13
CA SER A 52 8.39 8.75 -5.89
C SER A 52 7.29 8.77 -6.95
N VAL A 53 6.91 9.97 -7.42
CA VAL A 53 5.91 10.12 -8.49
C VAL A 53 6.31 9.32 -9.74
N GLN A 54 7.61 9.28 -10.07
CA GLN A 54 8.09 8.51 -11.21
C GLN A 54 7.94 7.00 -10.99
N GLN A 55 8.34 6.48 -9.82
CA GLN A 55 8.19 5.06 -9.51
C GLN A 55 6.73 4.60 -9.54
N ARG A 56 5.80 5.40 -8.98
CA ARG A 56 4.37 5.11 -9.07
C ARG A 56 3.91 5.13 -10.52
N ARG A 57 4.32 6.12 -11.31
CA ARG A 57 3.96 6.22 -12.73
C ARG A 57 4.43 5.01 -13.53
N ASP A 58 5.67 4.58 -13.33
CA ASP A 58 6.24 3.42 -13.99
C ASP A 58 5.50 2.13 -13.61
N PHE A 59 5.14 1.96 -12.34
CA PHE A 59 4.32 0.85 -11.89
C PHE A 59 2.93 0.88 -12.53
N ILE A 60 2.25 2.03 -12.55
CA ILE A 60 0.91 2.19 -13.14
C ILE A 60 0.94 1.86 -14.63
N VAL A 61 1.98 2.26 -15.37
CA VAL A 61 2.14 1.91 -16.79
C VAL A 61 2.17 0.40 -16.98
N ASN A 62 3.00 -0.31 -16.22
CA ASN A 62 3.10 -1.76 -16.31
C ASN A 62 1.81 -2.46 -15.85
N TYR A 63 1.18 -1.96 -14.78
CA TYR A 63 -0.12 -2.43 -14.31
C TYR A 63 -1.19 -2.32 -15.40
N LEU A 64 -1.29 -1.17 -16.08
CA LEU A 64 -2.30 -0.95 -17.12
C LEU A 64 -2.03 -1.79 -18.36
N LYS A 65 -0.77 -1.93 -18.79
CA LYS A 65 -0.40 -2.87 -19.86
C LYS A 65 -0.89 -4.27 -19.56
N LYS A 66 -0.60 -4.77 -18.35
CA LYS A 66 -1.03 -6.12 -17.97
C LYS A 66 -2.54 -6.23 -17.77
N TYR A 67 -3.19 -5.20 -17.24
CA TYR A 67 -4.64 -5.14 -17.08
C TYR A 67 -5.38 -5.22 -18.42
N HIS A 68 -4.83 -4.60 -19.47
CA HIS A 68 -5.33 -4.68 -20.83
C HIS A 68 -4.84 -5.92 -21.60
N ASP A 69 -3.94 -6.71 -21.00
CA ASP A 69 -3.22 -7.84 -21.62
C ASP A 69 -2.55 -7.46 -22.96
N ASP A 70 -1.98 -6.25 -23.02
CA ASP A 70 -1.30 -5.70 -24.19
C ASP A 70 -0.01 -4.96 -23.77
N GLU A 71 1.14 -5.54 -24.12
CA GLU A 71 2.46 -4.97 -23.84
C GLU A 71 2.75 -3.66 -24.61
N ASN A 72 2.04 -3.44 -25.71
CA ASN A 72 2.13 -2.21 -26.51
C ASN A 72 1.12 -1.15 -26.06
N TYR A 73 0.27 -1.46 -25.07
CA TYR A 73 -0.65 -0.48 -24.50
C TYR A 73 0.13 0.73 -23.98
N ASN A 74 -0.26 1.91 -24.42
CA ASN A 74 0.36 3.17 -24.01
C ASN A 74 -0.68 4.03 -23.30
N PRO A 75 -0.77 3.94 -21.95
CA PRO A 75 -1.74 4.70 -21.18
C PRO A 75 -1.62 6.20 -21.44
N THR A 76 -2.76 6.86 -21.59
CA THR A 76 -2.79 8.32 -21.68
C THR A 76 -2.39 8.97 -20.36
N GLY A 77 -1.91 10.22 -20.42
CA GLY A 77 -1.62 10.98 -19.19
C GLY A 77 -2.84 11.05 -18.25
N GLN A 78 -4.04 11.21 -18.81
CA GLN A 78 -5.28 11.26 -18.03
C GLN A 78 -5.59 9.95 -17.29
N GLU A 79 -5.33 8.79 -17.91
CA GLU A 79 -5.50 7.50 -17.25
C GLU A 79 -4.51 7.30 -16.12
N LEU A 80 -3.25 7.66 -16.34
CA LEU A 80 -2.21 7.62 -15.31
C LEU A 80 -2.57 8.50 -14.12
N ASP A 81 -3.01 9.73 -14.38
CA ASP A 81 -3.40 10.68 -13.35
C ASP A 81 -4.66 10.21 -12.59
N LYS A 82 -5.59 9.53 -13.27
CA LYS A 82 -6.78 8.94 -12.64
C LYS A 82 -6.41 7.79 -11.69
N VAL A 83 -5.55 6.86 -12.13
CA VAL A 83 -5.09 5.76 -11.25
C VAL A 83 -4.28 6.31 -10.09
N ASP A 84 -3.41 7.30 -10.34
CA ASP A 84 -2.64 7.93 -9.27
C ASP A 84 -3.55 8.63 -8.25
N ALA A 85 -4.61 9.32 -8.70
CA ALA A 85 -5.60 9.91 -7.81
C ALA A 85 -6.35 8.86 -6.96
N GLU A 86 -6.68 7.71 -7.55
CA GLU A 86 -7.24 6.56 -6.81
C GLU A 86 -6.25 6.11 -5.72
N ILE A 87 -4.97 5.89 -6.06
CA ILE A 87 -3.92 5.49 -5.12
C ILE A 87 -3.83 6.49 -3.96
N GLN A 88 -3.70 7.79 -4.26
CA GLN A 88 -3.56 8.83 -3.23
C GLN A 88 -4.77 8.86 -2.28
N PHE A 89 -5.98 8.70 -2.81
CA PHE A 89 -7.18 8.64 -1.99
C PHE A 89 -7.19 7.41 -1.08
N PHE A 90 -6.88 6.24 -1.64
CA PHE A 90 -6.89 5.00 -0.88
C PHE A 90 -5.69 4.82 0.05
N THR A 91 -4.58 5.53 -0.14
CA THR A 91 -3.46 5.57 0.82
C THR A 91 -3.97 6.02 2.19
N MET A 92 -4.82 7.06 2.23
CA MET A 92 -5.46 7.50 3.47
C MET A 92 -6.29 6.38 4.11
N LEU A 93 -7.10 5.70 3.31
CA LEU A 93 -8.03 4.68 3.81
C LEU A 93 -7.31 3.41 4.25
N SER A 94 -6.22 3.01 3.59
CA SER A 94 -5.37 1.89 4.03
C SER A 94 -4.72 2.20 5.38
N HIS A 95 -4.17 3.40 5.59
CA HIS A 95 -3.66 3.80 6.90
C HIS A 95 -4.73 3.73 7.99
N LEU A 96 -5.94 4.23 7.72
CA LEU A 96 -7.06 4.13 8.65
C LEU A 96 -7.43 2.67 8.94
N PHE A 97 -7.62 1.84 7.91
CA PHE A 97 -7.98 0.44 8.05
C PHE A 97 -6.97 -0.33 8.92
N TRP A 98 -5.69 -0.23 8.58
CA TRP A 98 -4.65 -0.97 9.29
C TRP A 98 -4.37 -0.41 10.69
N SER A 99 -4.68 0.86 10.96
CA SER A 99 -4.66 1.39 12.32
C SER A 99 -5.73 0.73 13.20
N LEU A 100 -6.95 0.57 12.69
CA LEU A 100 -8.06 -0.09 13.40
C LEU A 100 -7.79 -1.58 13.58
N TRP A 101 -7.32 -2.25 12.53
CA TRP A 101 -6.87 -3.63 12.60
C TRP A 101 -5.84 -3.83 13.71
N SER A 102 -4.87 -2.93 13.81
CA SER A 102 -3.81 -3.04 14.82
C SER A 102 -4.37 -2.91 16.24
N VAL A 103 -5.26 -1.94 16.49
CA VAL A 103 -5.92 -1.76 17.80
C VAL A 103 -6.71 -3.01 18.21
N ILE A 104 -7.42 -3.64 17.27
CA ILE A 104 -8.17 -4.87 17.54
C ILE A 104 -7.22 -6.03 17.92
N ASN A 105 -6.01 -6.05 17.36
CA ASN A 105 -5.03 -7.11 17.57
C ASN A 105 -4.06 -6.87 18.73
N VAL A 106 -4.23 -5.83 19.56
CA VAL A 106 -3.36 -5.56 20.73
C VAL A 106 -3.29 -6.75 21.71
N THR A 107 -4.30 -7.63 21.71
CA THR A 107 -4.34 -8.83 22.55
C THR A 107 -3.90 -10.11 21.84
N SER A 108 -3.36 -9.98 20.62
CA SER A 108 -2.79 -11.09 19.84
C SER A 108 -1.61 -11.72 20.59
N ALA A 109 -1.42 -13.03 20.36
CA ALA A 109 -0.29 -13.78 20.91
C ALA A 109 1.03 -13.52 20.15
N ILE A 110 0.97 -12.87 18.99
CA ILE A 110 2.15 -12.53 18.20
C ILE A 110 2.90 -11.39 18.89
N GLU A 111 4.22 -11.55 19.08
CA GLU A 111 5.09 -10.49 19.57
C GLU A 111 5.26 -9.40 18.52
N PHE A 112 4.38 -8.40 18.56
CA PHE A 112 4.38 -7.27 17.64
C PHE A 112 3.88 -6.02 18.37
N GLY A 113 4.49 -4.87 18.10
CA GLY A 113 4.09 -3.57 18.67
C GLY A 113 2.80 -3.03 18.02
N TYR A 114 1.67 -3.70 18.26
CA TYR A 114 0.37 -3.34 17.67
C TYR A 114 -0.06 -1.91 18.03
N TRP A 115 0.23 -1.45 19.25
CA TRP A 115 -0.10 -0.08 19.63
C TRP A 115 0.74 0.95 18.88
N GLU A 116 2.05 0.72 18.79
CA GLU A 116 3.00 1.57 18.07
C GLU A 116 2.68 1.61 16.57
N TYR A 117 2.34 0.45 16.00
CA TYR A 117 1.93 0.34 14.61
C TYR A 117 0.61 1.09 14.35
N GLY A 118 -0.39 0.90 15.22
CA GLY A 118 -1.66 1.63 15.15
C GLY A 118 -1.47 3.14 15.18
N ILE A 119 -0.61 3.64 16.07
CA ILE A 119 -0.24 5.06 16.16
C ILE A 119 0.46 5.54 14.89
N ALA A 120 1.46 4.79 14.39
CA ALA A 120 2.18 5.15 13.18
C ALA A 120 1.24 5.29 11.98
N ARG A 121 0.29 4.35 11.81
CA ARG A 121 -0.68 4.37 10.71
C ARG A 121 -1.70 5.50 10.88
N ILE A 122 -2.29 5.71 12.07
CA ILE A 122 -3.32 6.75 12.23
C ILE A 122 -2.78 8.18 12.06
N LEU A 123 -1.52 8.43 12.45
CA LEU A 123 -0.87 9.72 12.25
C LEU A 123 -0.67 10.04 10.76
N GLU A 124 -0.26 9.06 9.94
CA GLU A 124 -0.17 9.24 8.49
C GLU A 124 -1.55 9.47 7.87
N TYR A 125 -2.60 8.75 8.31
CA TYR A 125 -3.97 9.03 7.87
C TYR A 125 -4.38 10.48 8.16
N GLN A 126 -4.14 10.98 9.38
CA GLN A 126 -4.51 12.35 9.77
C GLN A 126 -3.79 13.40 8.90
N LYS A 127 -2.48 13.21 8.68
CA LYS A 127 -1.66 14.09 7.84
C LYS A 127 -2.15 14.12 6.40
N LEU A 128 -2.38 12.94 5.80
CA LEU A 128 -2.84 12.84 4.41
C LEU A 128 -4.27 13.36 4.25
N LYS A 129 -5.16 13.10 5.22
CA LYS A 129 -6.52 13.66 5.23
C LYS A 129 -6.51 15.18 5.26
N ALA A 130 -5.67 15.79 6.10
CA ALA A 130 -5.54 17.24 6.14
C ALA A 130 -5.08 17.80 4.78
N ALA A 131 -4.07 17.17 4.16
CA ALA A 131 -3.59 17.55 2.83
C ALA A 131 -4.65 17.37 1.73
N TYR A 132 -5.50 16.34 1.83
CA TYR A 132 -6.58 16.09 0.88
C TYR A 132 -7.70 17.13 0.98
N LEU A 133 -8.10 17.51 2.20
CA LEU A 133 -9.17 18.48 2.44
C LEU A 133 -8.75 19.93 2.18
N ALA A 134 -7.45 20.21 2.10
CA ALA A 134 -6.92 21.54 1.79
C ALA A 134 -6.85 21.84 0.27
N LYS A 135 -7.17 20.87 -0.58
CA LYS A 135 -7.28 21.03 -2.04
C LYS A 135 -8.68 21.49 -2.42
#